data_AF-A0A1F6RMK1-F1
#
_entry.id   AF-A0A1F6RMK1-F1
#
_cell.length_a   1.000
_cell.length_b   1.000
_cell.length_c   1.000
_cell.angle_alpha   90.00
_cell.angle_beta   90.00
_cell.angle_gamma   90.00
#
_symmetry.space_group_name_H-M   'P 1'
#
loop_
_entity.id
_entity.type
_entity.pdbx_description
1 polymer ?
#
loop_
_entity_poly.entity_id
_entity_poly.type
_entity_poly.pdbx_seq_one_letter_code
_entity_poly.pdbx_strand_id
1 'polypeptide(L)'
;MGAIKVNLKPVLGAILVAGFLFASLPWTVSGAETTQNLDKALKSGKKNIQFSGKENDDVKIRKGVAVIGSSPDKAIINGDIEMENGSSLQNVTVNGNVVPITVDKGASVTLINVTVRGGKDTGIYAPKGGGTLTVRNSRITKNRKGLFILEGKALRLSGNQISGNGEEGLDVHAFASGSIAGNTFSGNGEGGAEIIINGSSLTVSGNTFNGNKSSGLALQTYGGSSKAGKISINNNTFVGNGNFGIDCKNPSGSGGLQYFRQTARAVGNKFSGNGLGPISQRCSFGNQAEIPKEDIAENDSETEESLETEEGELAEEAEVEQMAKAGSFPQPGIAESLLVAAARFEEDLEAANTPKAKYERVVSGVDRAFIREKEAELEALRLEKNSCYASDALAQRDACTADEVRIIDETLDYGEMLLRESRDRFGLFSWETLREIFSSR
;
A
#
# COMPACT_ATOMS: atom_id res chain seq x y z
N MET A 1 71.91 26.29 16.72
CA MET A 1 71.37 24.99 17.18
C MET A 1 70.34 25.32 18.25
N GLY A 2 69.04 25.11 18.14
CA GLY A 2 68.25 24.22 17.29
C GLY A 2 67.19 23.59 18.21
N ALA A 3 66.07 24.28 18.46
CA ALA A 3 64.96 23.75 19.23
C ALA A 3 63.77 23.50 18.29
N ILE A 4 63.56 22.23 18.00
CA ILE A 4 62.45 21.69 17.22
C ILE A 4 61.16 21.89 18.05
N LYS A 5 60.27 22.79 17.59
CA LYS A 5 58.89 22.86 18.08
C LYS A 5 58.03 21.94 17.22
N VAL A 6 57.66 20.79 17.77
CA VAL A 6 56.64 19.90 17.22
C VAL A 6 55.28 20.54 17.47
N ASN A 7 54.56 20.84 16.40
CA ASN A 7 53.24 21.48 16.43
C ASN A 7 52.19 20.37 16.29
N LEU A 8 51.62 19.90 17.40
CA LEU A 8 50.46 19.00 17.40
C LEU A 8 49.18 19.83 17.24
N LYS A 9 48.56 19.77 16.06
CA LYS A 9 47.17 20.18 15.86
C LYS A 9 46.23 19.06 16.33
N PRO A 10 45.12 19.37 17.03
CA PRO A 10 44.09 18.38 17.31
C PRO A 10 43.24 18.14 16.06
N VAL A 11 43.14 16.87 15.66
CA VAL A 11 42.18 16.42 14.64
C VAL A 11 40.82 16.30 15.32
N LEU A 12 39.98 17.33 15.23
CA LEU A 12 38.54 17.17 15.42
C LEU A 12 37.97 16.53 14.15
N GLY A 13 37.65 15.24 14.23
CA GLY A 13 36.88 14.54 13.21
C GLY A 13 35.45 15.05 13.21
N ALA A 14 35.10 15.84 12.19
CA ALA A 14 33.72 16.18 11.88
C ALA A 14 33.03 14.93 11.31
N ILE A 15 32.05 14.40 12.06
CA ILE A 15 31.10 13.42 11.54
C ILE A 15 30.21 14.15 10.54
N LEU A 16 30.41 13.84 9.25
CA LEU A 16 29.58 14.24 8.13
C LEU A 16 28.20 13.60 8.27
N VAL A 17 27.26 14.29 8.91
CA VAL A 17 25.83 14.05 8.69
C VAL A 17 25.53 14.58 7.31
N ALA A 18 25.41 13.68 6.33
CA ALA A 18 24.92 14.01 4.99
C ALA A 18 23.41 14.34 5.07
N GLY A 19 23.08 15.50 5.64
CA GLY A 19 21.80 16.13 5.45
C GLY A 19 21.75 16.63 4.01
N PHE A 20 20.94 15.99 3.18
CA PHE A 20 20.53 16.54 1.89
C PHE A 20 19.71 17.83 2.13
N LEU A 21 20.41 18.92 2.40
CA LEU A 21 19.92 20.28 2.20
C LEU A 21 19.82 20.49 0.68
N PHE A 22 18.74 20.01 0.08
CA PHE A 22 18.24 20.65 -1.12
C PHE A 22 17.77 22.04 -0.68
N ALA A 23 18.65 23.03 -0.82
CA ALA A 23 18.26 24.42 -0.83
C ALA A 23 17.11 24.53 -1.83
N SER A 24 15.92 24.80 -1.32
CA SER A 24 14.79 25.24 -2.13
C SER A 24 15.22 26.56 -2.76
N LEU A 25 15.73 26.51 -3.99
CA LEU A 25 15.83 27.70 -4.81
C LEU A 25 14.39 28.23 -4.92
N PRO A 26 14.08 29.42 -4.38
CA PRO A 26 12.80 30.02 -4.68
C PRO A 26 12.81 30.24 -6.18
N TRP A 27 11.89 29.60 -6.91
CA TRP A 27 11.57 30.02 -8.26
C TRP A 27 10.92 31.40 -8.16
N THR A 28 11.74 32.44 -7.95
CA THR A 28 11.32 33.80 -8.21
C THR A 28 11.24 33.94 -9.71
N VAL A 29 10.05 33.71 -10.26
CA VAL A 29 9.73 34.18 -11.61
C VAL A 29 9.76 35.70 -11.54
N SER A 30 10.91 36.29 -11.92
CA SER A 30 11.03 37.74 -12.01
C SER A 30 10.03 38.26 -13.04
N GLY A 31 9.19 39.23 -12.65
CA GLY A 31 8.25 39.90 -13.54
C GLY A 31 6.79 39.45 -13.48
N ALA A 32 6.41 38.51 -12.61
CA ALA A 32 4.98 38.20 -12.42
C ALA A 32 4.32 39.21 -11.48
N GLU A 33 3.44 40.07 -12.02
CA GLU A 33 2.60 40.98 -11.22
C GLU A 33 1.76 40.18 -10.22
N THR A 34 1.77 40.62 -8.95
CA THR A 34 0.97 40.02 -7.88
C THR A 34 -0.50 40.43 -8.03
N THR A 35 -1.40 39.45 -8.14
CA THR A 35 -2.86 39.70 -8.19
C THR A 35 -3.48 39.66 -6.80
N GLN A 36 -4.51 40.50 -6.60
CA GLN A 36 -5.44 40.42 -5.46
C GLN A 36 -6.75 39.70 -5.82
N ASN A 37 -7.00 39.49 -7.11
CA ASN A 37 -8.17 38.79 -7.62
C ASN A 37 -7.69 37.49 -8.30
N LEU A 38 -7.82 36.37 -7.59
CA LEU A 38 -7.27 35.09 -8.03
C LEU A 38 -8.12 34.49 -9.14
N ASP A 39 -9.45 34.53 -9.02
CA ASP A 39 -10.38 34.03 -10.04
C ASP A 39 -10.13 34.66 -11.42
N LYS A 40 -10.00 35.99 -11.49
CA LYS A 40 -9.67 36.69 -12.73
C LYS A 40 -8.32 36.24 -13.30
N ALA A 41 -7.32 36.02 -12.45
CA ALA A 41 -6.00 35.58 -12.89
C ALA A 41 -6.02 34.12 -13.41
N LEU A 42 -6.78 33.24 -12.77
CA LEU A 42 -6.99 31.86 -13.22
C LEU A 42 -7.68 31.81 -14.60
N LYS A 43 -8.58 32.76 -14.86
CA LYS A 43 -9.26 32.93 -16.16
C LYS A 43 -8.39 33.60 -17.24
N SER A 44 -7.24 34.18 -16.88
CA SER A 44 -6.40 34.93 -17.82
C SER A 44 -5.50 34.04 -18.71
N GLY A 45 -5.46 32.73 -18.48
CA GLY A 45 -4.58 31.79 -19.19
C GLY A 45 -3.13 31.80 -18.74
N LYS A 46 -2.76 32.60 -17.73
CA LYS A 46 -1.40 32.60 -17.15
C LYS A 46 -1.11 31.26 -16.48
N LYS A 47 0.10 30.74 -16.68
CA LYS A 47 0.57 29.50 -16.04
C LYS A 47 1.20 29.70 -14.68
N ASN A 48 1.75 30.88 -14.40
CA ASN A 48 2.31 31.23 -13.10
C ASN A 48 1.57 32.45 -12.57
N ILE A 49 0.92 32.29 -11.43
CA ILE A 49 0.10 33.32 -10.78
C ILE A 49 0.72 33.64 -9.42
N GLN A 50 1.16 34.88 -9.26
CA GLN A 50 1.55 35.41 -7.94
C GLN A 50 0.30 35.96 -7.27
N PHE A 51 -0.04 35.44 -6.09
CA PHE A 51 -1.27 35.78 -5.38
C PHE A 51 -0.96 36.35 -4.00
N SER A 52 -1.64 37.44 -3.67
CA SER A 52 -1.71 37.96 -2.31
C SER A 52 -3.10 38.55 -2.14
N GLY A 53 -3.76 38.34 -1.02
CA GLY A 53 -5.12 38.80 -0.78
C GLY A 53 -6.03 37.67 -0.32
N LYS A 54 -7.34 37.92 -0.45
CA LYS A 54 -8.39 36.96 -0.11
C LYS A 54 -9.21 36.67 -1.35
N GLU A 55 -9.31 35.40 -1.71
CA GLU A 55 -10.31 34.88 -2.64
C GLU A 55 -11.44 34.27 -1.80
N ASN A 56 -12.70 34.56 -2.13
CA ASN A 56 -13.85 34.12 -1.31
C ASN A 56 -14.82 33.20 -2.06
N ASP A 57 -14.40 32.74 -3.24
CA ASP A 57 -15.12 31.81 -4.06
C ASP A 57 -14.33 30.51 -4.21
N ASP A 58 -15.05 29.44 -4.55
CA ASP A 58 -14.43 28.20 -4.99
C ASP A 58 -13.65 28.44 -6.28
N VAL A 59 -12.49 27.80 -6.42
CA VAL A 59 -11.60 28.02 -7.56
C VAL A 59 -11.14 26.72 -8.20
N LYS A 60 -10.91 26.77 -9.50
CA LYS A 60 -10.32 25.67 -10.26
C LYS A 60 -8.92 26.04 -10.75
N ILE A 61 -7.91 25.36 -10.23
CA ILE A 61 -6.52 25.50 -10.69
C ILE A 61 -6.31 24.54 -11.86
N ARG A 62 -6.37 25.10 -13.06
CA ARG A 62 -6.31 24.37 -14.32
C ARG A 62 -4.95 23.70 -14.56
N LYS A 63 -4.93 22.81 -15.55
CA LYS A 63 -3.78 21.99 -15.93
C LYS A 63 -2.50 22.82 -16.10
N GLY A 64 -1.47 22.44 -15.35
CA GLY A 64 -0.15 23.08 -15.41
C GLY A 64 -0.10 24.51 -14.86
N VAL A 65 -1.13 24.98 -14.14
CA VAL A 65 -1.11 26.30 -13.49
C VAL A 65 -0.49 26.19 -12.11
N ALA A 66 0.46 27.06 -11.82
CA ALA A 66 1.08 27.26 -10.53
C ALA A 66 0.55 28.54 -9.88
N VAL A 67 -0.02 28.42 -8.69
CA VAL A 67 -0.42 29.55 -7.83
C VAL A 67 0.58 29.65 -6.68
N ILE A 68 1.26 30.79 -6.60
CA ILE A 68 2.29 31.07 -5.60
C ILE A 68 1.78 32.25 -4.76
N GLY A 69 1.42 31.94 -3.53
CA GLY A 69 1.04 32.92 -2.52
C GLY A 69 2.26 33.72 -2.03
N SER A 70 2.02 34.97 -1.64
CA SER A 70 3.04 35.80 -0.99
C SER A 70 3.44 35.23 0.38
N SER A 71 2.49 34.64 1.12
CA SER A 71 2.67 33.86 2.34
C SER A 71 1.33 33.25 2.77
N PRO A 72 1.30 32.16 3.57
CA PRO A 72 0.05 31.59 4.07
C PRO A 72 -0.85 32.58 4.83
N ASP A 73 -0.28 33.60 5.46
CA ASP A 73 -1.05 34.61 6.22
C ASP A 73 -1.66 35.70 5.35
N LYS A 74 -1.15 35.87 4.11
CA LYS A 74 -1.55 36.95 3.20
C LYS A 74 -2.28 36.44 1.97
N ALA A 75 -2.06 35.20 1.56
CA ALA A 75 -2.69 34.59 0.40
C ALA A 75 -3.69 33.53 0.91
N ILE A 76 -4.96 33.93 0.98
CA ILE A 76 -6.02 33.14 1.61
C ILE A 76 -7.11 32.86 0.58
N ILE A 77 -7.52 31.61 0.48
CA ILE A 77 -8.67 31.18 -0.31
C ILE A 77 -9.72 30.68 0.69
N ASN A 78 -10.88 31.34 0.73
CA ASN A 78 -12.04 30.96 1.54
C ASN A 78 -13.07 30.27 0.63
N GLY A 79 -12.73 29.05 0.22
CA GLY A 79 -13.47 28.26 -0.75
C GLY A 79 -12.76 26.93 -0.99
N ASP A 80 -13.45 26.02 -1.67
CA ASP A 80 -12.92 24.73 -2.08
C ASP A 80 -12.15 24.87 -3.41
N ILE A 81 -11.15 24.02 -3.61
CA ILE A 81 -10.26 24.06 -4.77
C ILE A 81 -10.32 22.74 -5.55
N GLU A 82 -10.57 22.82 -6.86
CA GLU A 82 -10.34 21.71 -7.79
C GLU A 82 -8.98 21.88 -8.48
N MET A 83 -8.13 20.86 -8.42
CA MET A 83 -6.77 20.89 -8.96
C MET A 83 -6.57 19.86 -10.07
N GLU A 84 -6.35 20.38 -11.29
CA GLU A 84 -6.12 19.54 -12.47
C GLU A 84 -4.66 19.08 -12.58
N ASN A 85 -4.37 18.19 -13.52
CA ASN A 85 -3.04 17.62 -13.71
C ASN A 85 -1.91 18.66 -13.90
N GLY A 86 -0.79 18.46 -13.20
CA GLY A 86 0.38 19.32 -13.24
C GLY A 86 0.19 20.68 -12.56
N SER A 87 -0.92 20.92 -11.89
CA SER A 87 -1.13 22.16 -11.13
C SER A 87 -0.37 22.15 -9.81
N SER A 88 -0.09 23.35 -9.28
CA SER A 88 0.57 23.51 -8.00
C SER A 88 0.04 24.70 -7.20
N LEU A 89 0.12 24.56 -5.87
CA LEU A 89 -0.24 25.58 -4.92
C LEU A 89 0.89 25.72 -3.89
N GLN A 90 1.37 26.94 -3.70
CA GLN A 90 2.47 27.23 -2.79
C GLN A 90 2.17 28.43 -1.90
N ASN A 91 2.52 28.37 -0.61
CA ASN A 91 2.43 29.51 0.32
C ASN A 91 1.01 30.09 0.47
N VAL A 92 -0.02 29.24 0.49
CA VAL A 92 -1.43 29.64 0.55
C VAL A 92 -2.15 28.98 1.72
N THR A 93 -3.06 29.71 2.36
CA THR A 93 -4.05 29.11 3.27
C THR A 93 -5.35 28.88 2.53
N VAL A 94 -5.89 27.67 2.62
CA VAL A 94 -7.20 27.27 2.12
C VAL A 94 -8.11 27.00 3.31
N ASN A 95 -9.10 27.87 3.49
CA ASN A 95 -10.21 27.69 4.42
C ASN A 95 -11.38 27.17 3.61
N GLY A 96 -11.48 25.85 3.45
CA GLY A 96 -12.54 25.24 2.65
C GLY A 96 -13.83 25.03 3.43
N ASN A 97 -14.80 24.46 2.73
CA ASN A 97 -16.16 24.22 3.18
C ASN A 97 -16.44 22.73 3.37
N VAL A 98 -16.39 21.93 2.29
CA VAL A 98 -16.67 20.49 2.34
C VAL A 98 -15.37 19.73 2.12
N VAL A 99 -14.73 19.97 0.98
CA VAL A 99 -13.45 19.38 0.61
C VAL A 99 -12.52 20.49 0.11
N PRO A 100 -11.70 21.11 0.99
CA PRO A 100 -10.89 22.27 0.66
C PRO A 100 -10.00 22.09 -0.57
N ILE A 101 -9.46 20.89 -0.80
CA ILE A 101 -8.71 20.56 -2.01
C ILE A 101 -9.16 19.20 -2.55
N THR A 102 -9.70 19.20 -3.77
CA THR A 102 -9.96 18.01 -4.57
C THR A 102 -8.97 17.91 -5.73
N VAL A 103 -8.27 16.79 -5.83
CA VAL A 103 -7.38 16.47 -6.95
C VAL A 103 -8.17 15.75 -8.05
N ASP A 104 -7.94 16.09 -9.31
CA ASP A 104 -8.57 15.39 -10.42
C ASP A 104 -8.15 13.92 -10.54
N LYS A 105 -9.02 13.11 -11.13
CA LYS A 105 -8.71 11.71 -11.47
C LYS A 105 -7.45 11.63 -12.34
N GLY A 106 -6.46 10.86 -11.88
CA GLY A 106 -5.19 10.68 -12.59
C GLY A 106 -4.22 11.86 -12.52
N ALA A 107 -4.56 12.95 -11.84
CA ALA A 107 -3.75 14.16 -11.81
C ALA A 107 -2.53 14.02 -10.90
N SER A 108 -1.44 14.67 -11.32
CA SER A 108 -0.28 14.93 -10.48
C SER A 108 -0.34 16.37 -9.97
N VAL A 109 -0.36 16.56 -8.65
CA VAL A 109 -0.54 17.86 -7.99
C VAL A 109 0.58 18.07 -6.96
N THR A 110 1.03 19.32 -6.84
CA THR A 110 2.06 19.71 -5.87
C THR A 110 1.56 20.80 -4.93
N LEU A 111 1.61 20.52 -3.63
CA LEU A 111 1.26 21.43 -2.54
C LEU A 111 2.50 21.70 -1.68
N ILE A 112 2.91 22.96 -1.53
CA ILE A 112 4.12 23.32 -0.78
C ILE A 112 3.81 24.46 0.17
N ASN A 113 4.08 24.28 1.47
CA ASN A 113 3.82 25.31 2.49
C ASN A 113 2.37 25.83 2.41
N VAL A 114 1.42 24.91 2.26
CA VAL A 114 0.00 25.24 2.28
C VAL A 114 -0.59 24.96 3.66
N THR A 115 -1.61 25.73 4.05
CA THR A 115 -2.43 25.40 5.22
C THR A 115 -3.83 25.03 4.75
N VAL A 116 -4.32 23.86 5.11
CA VAL A 116 -5.62 23.33 4.69
C VAL A 116 -6.47 23.03 5.92
N ARG A 117 -7.62 23.69 6.03
CA ARG A 117 -8.52 23.55 7.19
C ARG A 117 -9.98 23.83 6.84
N GLY A 118 -10.89 23.44 7.74
CA GLY A 118 -12.32 23.74 7.64
C GLY A 118 -13.12 22.75 6.81
N GLY A 119 -12.47 21.73 6.23
CA GLY A 119 -13.17 20.69 5.47
C GLY A 119 -14.07 19.84 6.35
N LYS A 120 -15.39 19.95 6.12
CA LYS A 120 -16.40 19.14 6.83
C LYS A 120 -16.34 17.66 6.48
N ASP A 121 -15.81 17.31 5.30
CA ASP A 121 -15.62 15.93 4.89
C ASP A 121 -14.14 15.53 4.97
N THR A 122 -13.29 16.12 4.13
CA THR A 122 -11.87 15.77 4.04
C THR A 122 -11.07 17.02 3.69
N GLY A 123 -9.90 17.24 4.29
CA GLY A 123 -9.01 18.36 3.94
C GLY A 123 -8.46 18.29 2.51
N ILE A 124 -7.83 17.18 2.15
CA ILE A 124 -7.33 16.90 0.79
C ILE A 124 -7.88 15.56 0.31
N TYR A 125 -8.64 15.57 -0.78
CA TYR A 125 -9.18 14.37 -1.41
C TYR A 125 -8.47 14.08 -2.73
N ALA A 126 -8.02 12.83 -2.90
CA ALA A 126 -7.47 12.33 -4.15
C ALA A 126 -8.23 11.07 -4.60
N PRO A 127 -9.02 11.13 -5.69
CA PRO A 127 -9.84 10.03 -6.16
C PRO A 127 -9.00 8.93 -6.82
N LYS A 128 -9.64 7.78 -7.07
CA LYS A 128 -9.01 6.59 -7.68
C LYS A 128 -8.36 6.92 -9.02
N GLY A 129 -7.16 6.42 -9.22
CA GLY A 129 -6.39 6.57 -10.45
C GLY A 129 -4.96 7.01 -10.16
N GLY A 130 -4.09 6.86 -11.16
CA GLY A 130 -2.68 7.20 -11.07
C GLY A 130 -2.38 8.69 -10.80
N GLY A 131 -1.14 9.07 -11.11
CA GLY A 131 -0.64 10.42 -10.82
C GLY A 131 0.02 10.52 -9.46
N THR A 132 0.66 11.66 -9.20
CA THR A 132 1.44 11.90 -7.98
C THR A 132 0.83 13.01 -7.14
N LEU A 133 0.54 12.74 -5.87
CA LEU A 133 0.26 13.77 -4.89
C LEU A 133 1.55 14.09 -4.10
N THR A 134 2.07 15.30 -4.28
CA THR A 134 3.20 15.82 -3.51
C THR A 134 2.69 16.85 -2.52
N VAL A 135 2.92 16.64 -1.22
CA VAL A 135 2.56 17.59 -0.16
C VAL A 135 3.80 17.80 0.72
N ARG A 136 4.26 19.04 0.81
CA ARG A 136 5.51 19.37 1.51
C ARG A 136 5.36 20.54 2.46
N ASN A 137 5.95 20.43 3.64
CA ASN A 137 6.02 21.52 4.62
C ASN A 137 4.66 22.18 4.92
N SER A 138 3.57 21.41 4.85
CA SER A 138 2.21 21.92 4.88
C SER A 138 1.52 21.59 6.20
N ARG A 139 0.46 22.33 6.52
CA ARG A 139 -0.37 22.13 7.70
C ARG A 139 -1.77 21.67 7.27
N ILE A 140 -2.16 20.47 7.67
CA ILE A 140 -3.48 19.90 7.38
C ILE A 140 -4.18 19.68 8.71
N THR A 141 -5.09 20.58 9.05
CA THR A 141 -5.61 20.70 10.42
C THR A 141 -7.08 21.03 10.47
N LYS A 142 -7.80 20.60 11.52
CA LYS A 142 -9.20 21.00 11.75
C LYS A 142 -10.12 20.69 10.56
N ASN A 143 -9.91 19.53 9.94
CA ASN A 143 -10.84 18.93 9.00
C ASN A 143 -11.50 17.71 9.68
N ARG A 144 -12.55 17.13 9.11
CA ARG A 144 -13.03 15.81 9.58
C ARG A 144 -11.95 14.75 9.31
N LYS A 145 -11.66 14.42 8.05
CA LYS A 145 -10.43 13.68 7.67
C LYS A 145 -9.33 14.63 7.22
N GLY A 146 -8.06 14.32 7.52
CA GLY A 146 -6.94 15.14 7.05
C GLY A 146 -6.71 15.00 5.54
N LEU A 147 -6.26 13.82 5.10
CA LEU A 147 -6.09 13.45 3.70
C LEU A 147 -6.79 12.12 3.42
N PHE A 148 -7.57 12.04 2.34
CA PHE A 148 -8.23 10.81 1.88
C PHE A 148 -7.81 10.47 0.45
N ILE A 149 -7.05 9.39 0.31
CA ILE A 149 -6.38 9.01 -0.93
C ILE A 149 -6.91 7.65 -1.39
N LEU A 150 -7.65 7.66 -2.49
CA LEU A 150 -8.12 6.44 -3.13
C LEU A 150 -7.02 5.79 -3.99
N GLU A 151 -7.33 4.60 -4.49
CA GLU A 151 -6.37 3.65 -5.06
C GLU A 151 -5.46 4.21 -6.16
N GLY A 152 -4.21 3.74 -6.17
CA GLY A 152 -3.27 3.87 -7.30
C GLY A 152 -2.41 5.14 -7.32
N LYS A 153 -2.46 5.97 -6.28
CA LYS A 153 -1.69 7.23 -6.21
C LYS A 153 -0.23 7.01 -5.81
N ALA A 154 0.68 7.72 -6.48
CA ALA A 154 2.03 7.93 -5.97
C ALA A 154 2.02 9.08 -4.95
N LEU A 155 2.58 8.86 -3.77
CA LEU A 155 2.60 9.78 -2.65
C LEU A 155 4.02 10.27 -2.39
N ARG A 156 4.14 11.59 -2.16
CA ARG A 156 5.36 12.24 -1.69
C ARG A 156 4.99 13.22 -0.59
N LEU A 157 4.77 12.70 0.61
CA LEU A 157 4.37 13.49 1.78
C LEU A 157 5.60 13.74 2.65
N SER A 158 6.06 14.98 2.78
CA SER A 158 7.20 15.28 3.66
C SER A 158 7.15 16.58 4.45
N GLY A 159 7.64 16.54 5.69
CA GLY A 159 7.73 17.72 6.55
C GLY A 159 6.37 18.32 6.92
N ASN A 160 5.27 17.58 6.78
CA ASN A 160 3.93 18.09 7.03
C ASN A 160 3.53 17.95 8.49
N GLN A 161 2.67 18.85 8.95
CA GLN A 161 1.95 18.77 10.21
C GLN A 161 0.49 18.41 9.93
N ILE A 162 0.07 17.21 10.32
CA ILE A 162 -1.25 16.66 10.07
C ILE A 162 -1.90 16.42 11.43
N SER A 163 -2.69 17.38 11.91
CA SER A 163 -3.06 17.41 13.33
C SER A 163 -4.43 17.98 13.63
N GLY A 164 -5.08 17.46 14.67
CA GLY A 164 -6.37 17.97 15.13
C GLY A 164 -7.48 17.81 14.08
N ASN A 165 -7.40 16.78 13.24
CA ASN A 165 -8.51 16.36 12.39
C ASN A 165 -9.47 15.49 13.21
N GLY A 166 -10.77 15.52 12.89
CA GLY A 166 -11.83 14.87 13.66
C GLY A 166 -11.79 13.33 13.61
N GLU A 167 -11.24 12.78 12.54
CA GLU A 167 -11.05 11.34 12.30
C GLU A 167 -9.55 11.08 12.07
N GLU A 168 -9.18 10.36 11.00
CA GLU A 168 -7.80 10.02 10.69
C GLU A 168 -7.03 11.20 10.08
N GLY A 169 -5.73 11.28 10.37
CA GLY A 169 -4.86 12.28 9.75
C GLY A 169 -4.62 12.00 8.26
N LEU A 170 -4.40 10.73 7.91
CA LEU A 170 -4.15 10.27 6.55
C LEU A 170 -4.80 8.90 6.35
N ASP A 171 -5.59 8.75 5.30
CA ASP A 171 -6.24 7.51 4.91
C ASP A 171 -5.85 7.20 3.46
N VAL A 172 -5.17 6.07 3.24
CA VAL A 172 -4.58 5.67 1.96
C VAL A 172 -5.08 4.30 1.56
N HIS A 173 -5.77 4.23 0.43
CA HIS A 173 -6.25 2.97 -0.15
C HIS A 173 -5.15 2.23 -0.94
N ALA A 174 -5.50 1.02 -1.39
CA ALA A 174 -4.64 0.06 -2.07
C ALA A 174 -3.90 0.62 -3.30
N PHE A 175 -2.83 -0.08 -3.70
CA PHE A 175 -2.00 0.25 -4.85
C PHE A 175 -1.30 1.61 -4.78
N ALA A 176 -1.19 2.19 -3.58
CA ALA A 176 -0.44 3.42 -3.38
C ALA A 176 1.07 3.17 -3.42
N SER A 177 1.86 4.14 -3.87
CA SER A 177 3.32 4.00 -3.91
C SER A 177 4.04 5.26 -3.42
N GLY A 178 5.33 5.17 -3.09
CA GLY A 178 6.16 6.34 -2.78
C GLY A 178 6.53 6.48 -1.31
N SER A 179 6.52 7.71 -0.78
CA SER A 179 7.06 8.02 0.55
C SER A 179 6.19 8.94 1.39
N ILE A 180 6.17 8.62 2.68
CA ILE A 180 5.60 9.40 3.77
C ILE A 180 6.73 9.60 4.77
N ALA A 181 7.41 10.75 4.71
CA ALA A 181 8.67 10.95 5.41
C ALA A 181 8.77 12.26 6.21
N GLY A 182 9.19 12.19 7.48
CA GLY A 182 9.44 13.39 8.28
C GLY A 182 8.19 14.20 8.61
N ASN A 183 7.01 13.58 8.61
CA ASN A 183 5.74 14.23 8.95
C ASN A 183 5.44 14.07 10.44
N THR A 184 4.61 14.96 10.98
CA THR A 184 4.03 14.86 12.32
C THR A 184 2.53 14.63 12.21
N PHE A 185 2.05 13.50 12.73
CA PHE A 185 0.65 13.14 12.86
C PHE A 185 0.26 13.23 14.33
N SER A 186 -0.54 14.24 14.72
CA SER A 186 -0.80 14.44 16.16
C SER A 186 -2.21 14.89 16.51
N GLY A 187 -2.73 14.35 17.61
CA GLY A 187 -4.05 14.75 18.14
C GLY A 187 -5.20 14.56 17.16
N ASN A 188 -5.08 13.61 16.22
CA ASN A 188 -6.19 13.26 15.34
C ASN A 188 -7.22 12.41 16.11
N GLY A 189 -8.50 12.59 15.78
CA GLY A 189 -9.62 11.99 16.50
C GLY A 189 -9.75 10.49 16.32
N GLU A 190 -9.02 9.90 15.37
CA GLU A 190 -8.84 8.46 15.22
C GLU A 190 -7.36 8.11 15.04
N GLY A 191 -6.96 7.49 13.92
CA GLY A 191 -5.59 7.10 13.63
C GLY A 191 -4.72 8.28 13.17
N GLY A 192 -3.41 8.20 13.39
CA GLY A 192 -2.47 9.14 12.77
C GLY A 192 -2.43 8.95 11.25
N ALA A 193 -2.18 7.72 10.81
CA ALA A 193 -2.34 7.29 9.43
C ALA A 193 -2.92 5.88 9.34
N GLU A 194 -3.77 5.63 8.35
CA GLU A 194 -4.32 4.33 7.99
C GLU A 194 -3.98 4.01 6.54
N ILE A 195 -3.45 2.80 6.29
CA ILE A 195 -2.97 2.40 4.96
C ILE A 195 -3.50 1.02 4.63
N ILE A 196 -4.22 0.93 3.52
CA ILE A 196 -4.62 -0.33 2.88
C ILE A 196 -3.45 -0.82 2.03
N ILE A 197 -2.85 -1.92 2.45
CA ILE A 197 -1.52 -2.29 1.96
C ILE A 197 -1.56 -3.15 0.70
N ASN A 198 -2.73 -3.63 0.28
CA ASN A 198 -2.88 -4.48 -0.91
C ASN A 198 -2.26 -3.81 -2.15
N GLY A 199 -1.25 -4.44 -2.75
CA GLY A 199 -0.49 -3.93 -3.89
C GLY A 199 0.22 -2.59 -3.67
N SER A 200 0.27 -2.07 -2.44
CA SER A 200 0.89 -0.79 -2.10
C SER A 200 2.40 -0.95 -1.89
N SER A 201 3.21 0.03 -2.32
CA SER A 201 4.67 0.05 -2.17
C SER A 201 5.13 1.36 -1.55
N LEU A 202 5.12 1.44 -0.22
CA LEU A 202 5.29 2.68 0.54
C LEU A 202 6.46 2.60 1.52
N THR A 203 7.20 3.71 1.63
CA THR A 203 8.15 3.94 2.72
C THR A 203 7.59 4.98 3.68
N VAL A 204 7.35 4.57 4.93
CA VAL A 204 6.94 5.41 6.04
C VAL A 204 8.16 5.61 6.94
N SER A 205 8.82 6.77 6.90
CA SER A 205 10.07 6.96 7.63
C SER A 205 10.27 8.29 8.33
N GLY A 206 10.92 8.27 9.50
CA GLY A 206 11.25 9.50 10.23
C GLY A 206 10.02 10.32 10.66
N ASN A 207 8.82 9.75 10.67
CA ASN A 207 7.61 10.45 11.08
C ASN A 207 7.44 10.39 12.60
N THR A 208 6.69 11.33 13.14
CA THR A 208 6.23 11.34 14.53
C THR A 208 4.73 11.15 14.57
N PHE A 209 4.26 10.12 15.27
CA PHE A 209 2.86 9.84 15.54
C PHE A 209 2.61 10.04 17.03
N ASN A 210 1.95 11.14 17.40
CA ASN A 210 1.86 11.58 18.79
C ASN A 210 0.42 11.89 19.23
N GLY A 211 -0.08 11.17 20.23
CA GLY A 211 -1.35 11.51 20.87
C GLY A 211 -2.57 11.38 19.95
N ASN A 212 -2.55 10.47 18.97
CA ASN A 212 -3.75 10.16 18.18
C ASN A 212 -4.69 9.28 19.00
N LYS A 213 -6.02 9.44 18.85
CA LYS A 213 -7.00 8.77 19.72
C LYS A 213 -6.99 7.24 19.58
N SER A 214 -6.67 6.74 18.40
CA SER A 214 -6.51 5.31 18.11
C SER A 214 -5.02 4.97 17.97
N SER A 215 -4.63 4.23 16.93
CA SER A 215 -3.24 3.85 16.68
C SER A 215 -2.46 4.96 15.96
N GLY A 216 -1.14 5.01 16.14
CA GLY A 216 -0.28 5.93 15.39
C GLY A 216 -0.32 5.65 13.90
N LEU A 217 0.01 4.41 13.51
CA LEU A 217 -0.10 3.90 12.15
C LEU A 217 -0.91 2.60 12.15
N ALA A 218 -1.96 2.52 11.34
CA ALA A 218 -2.70 1.28 11.11
C ALA A 218 -2.46 0.76 9.69
N LEU A 219 -2.05 -0.50 9.57
CA LEU A 219 -2.03 -1.24 8.31
C LEU A 219 -3.30 -2.07 8.20
N GLN A 220 -3.96 -2.00 7.05
CA GLN A 220 -5.21 -2.67 6.78
C GLN A 220 -5.11 -3.44 5.48
N THR A 221 -5.99 -4.41 5.30
CA THR A 221 -6.10 -5.17 4.06
C THR A 221 -7.57 -5.52 3.81
N TYR A 222 -7.93 -5.71 2.56
CA TYR A 222 -9.21 -6.31 2.16
C TYR A 222 -8.95 -7.75 1.70
N GLY A 223 -9.82 -8.69 2.05
CA GLY A 223 -9.69 -10.06 1.53
C GLY A 223 -9.99 -10.11 0.03
N GLY A 224 -9.46 -11.14 -0.63
CA GLY A 224 -9.59 -11.35 -2.07
C GLY A 224 -8.60 -10.56 -2.95
N SER A 225 -7.66 -9.79 -2.37
CA SER A 225 -6.62 -9.13 -3.18
C SER A 225 -5.36 -10.00 -3.34
N SER A 226 -5.07 -10.39 -4.58
CA SER A 226 -3.94 -11.26 -4.95
C SER A 226 -2.56 -10.58 -4.94
N LYS A 227 -2.48 -9.25 -4.72
CA LYS A 227 -1.21 -8.52 -4.72
C LYS A 227 -0.78 -8.15 -3.30
N ALA A 228 0.29 -8.79 -2.84
CA ALA A 228 1.00 -8.44 -1.62
C ALA A 228 1.50 -6.99 -1.67
N GLY A 229 1.34 -6.26 -0.55
CA GLY A 229 1.99 -4.97 -0.34
C GLY A 229 3.47 -5.10 -0.04
N LYS A 230 4.20 -3.98 -0.14
CA LYS A 230 5.58 -3.80 0.32
C LYS A 230 5.69 -2.49 1.10
N ILE A 231 5.57 -2.58 2.41
CA ILE A 231 5.56 -1.43 3.32
C ILE A 231 6.83 -1.44 4.16
N SER A 232 7.59 -0.35 4.14
CA SER A 232 8.77 -0.16 4.98
C SER A 232 8.50 0.92 6.01
N ILE A 233 8.55 0.58 7.30
CA ILE A 233 8.24 1.47 8.43
C ILE A 233 9.53 1.69 9.21
N ASN A 234 10.25 2.77 8.94
CA ASN A 234 11.62 2.94 9.41
C ASN A 234 11.84 4.20 10.24
N ASN A 235 12.47 4.08 11.41
CA ASN A 235 12.92 5.23 12.20
C ASN A 235 11.81 6.24 12.56
N ASN A 236 10.57 5.76 12.74
CA ASN A 236 9.46 6.60 13.20
C ASN A 236 9.40 6.63 14.72
N THR A 237 8.75 7.65 15.27
CA THR A 237 8.52 7.82 16.71
C THR A 237 7.02 7.76 16.98
N PHE A 238 6.59 6.84 17.84
CA PHE A 238 5.19 6.60 18.21
C PHE A 238 5.02 6.85 19.70
N VAL A 239 4.33 7.93 20.06
CA VAL A 239 4.21 8.37 21.46
C VAL A 239 2.76 8.64 21.82
N GLY A 240 2.29 8.10 22.95
CA GLY A 240 1.02 8.52 23.54
C GLY A 240 -0.22 8.24 22.69
N ASN A 241 -0.17 7.33 21.71
CA ASN A 241 -1.35 6.99 20.90
C ASN A 241 -2.29 6.11 21.74
N GLY A 242 -3.61 6.29 21.59
CA GLY A 242 -4.60 5.65 22.46
C GLY A 242 -4.60 4.12 22.38
N ASN A 243 -4.32 3.58 21.19
CA ASN A 243 -4.17 2.14 20.98
C ASN A 243 -2.68 1.78 20.83
N PHE A 244 -2.26 1.28 19.66
CA PHE A 244 -0.89 0.87 19.43
C PHE A 244 -0.07 1.99 18.78
N GLY A 245 1.26 1.90 18.87
CA GLY A 245 2.11 2.67 17.95
C GLY A 245 1.85 2.25 16.50
N ILE A 246 1.98 0.95 16.22
CA ILE A 246 1.62 0.33 14.94
C ILE A 246 0.57 -0.75 15.17
N ASP A 247 -0.53 -0.70 14.43
CA ASP A 247 -1.58 -1.71 14.44
C ASP A 247 -1.75 -2.35 13.06
N CYS A 248 -2.21 -3.60 13.05
CA CYS A 248 -2.50 -4.34 11.84
C CYS A 248 -3.90 -4.94 11.97
N LYS A 249 -4.82 -4.46 11.14
CA LYS A 249 -6.24 -4.87 11.15
C LYS A 249 -6.47 -5.95 10.09
N ASN A 250 -7.24 -6.98 10.46
CA ASN A 250 -7.46 -8.17 9.64
C ASN A 250 -7.95 -7.84 8.22
N PRO A 251 -7.57 -8.66 7.22
CA PRO A 251 -8.29 -8.71 5.96
C PRO A 251 -9.68 -9.29 6.21
N SER A 252 -10.70 -8.68 5.60
CA SER A 252 -12.01 -9.31 5.42
C SER A 252 -11.86 -10.52 4.47
N GLY A 253 -11.30 -11.64 4.95
CA GLY A 253 -10.91 -12.80 4.15
C GLY A 253 -9.46 -13.25 4.39
N SER A 254 -9.30 -14.29 5.21
CA SER A 254 -8.24 -15.33 5.27
C SER A 254 -6.75 -15.02 5.03
N GLY A 255 -6.25 -13.78 5.05
CA GLY A 255 -4.80 -13.54 4.94
C GLY A 255 -3.95 -13.98 6.14
N GLY A 256 -4.59 -14.25 7.29
CA GLY A 256 -3.93 -14.69 8.53
C GLY A 256 -2.88 -13.71 9.07
N LEU A 257 -2.30 -14.04 10.22
CA LEU A 257 -1.19 -13.30 10.85
C LEU A 257 0.07 -13.21 9.94
N GLN A 258 0.19 -14.10 8.94
CA GLN A 258 1.36 -14.17 8.06
C GLN A 258 1.41 -13.06 7.00
N TYR A 259 0.26 -12.50 6.60
CA TYR A 259 0.22 -11.50 5.54
C TYR A 259 1.06 -10.27 5.88
N PHE A 260 0.91 -9.71 7.08
CA PHE A 260 1.67 -8.53 7.51
C PHE A 260 3.16 -8.84 7.70
N ARG A 261 3.50 -10.06 8.14
CA ARG A 261 4.89 -10.51 8.24
C ARG A 261 5.64 -10.47 6.91
N GLN A 262 4.95 -10.79 5.81
CA GLN A 262 5.55 -10.84 4.47
C GLN A 262 5.49 -9.48 3.74
N THR A 263 4.49 -8.65 4.06
CA THR A 263 4.21 -7.40 3.33
C THR A 263 4.77 -6.15 3.97
N ALA A 264 5.07 -6.19 5.28
CA ALA A 264 5.51 -5.03 6.02
C ALA A 264 6.74 -5.35 6.89
N ARG A 265 7.67 -4.39 6.94
CA ARG A 265 8.86 -4.46 7.79
C ARG A 265 8.99 -3.18 8.60
N ALA A 266 9.14 -3.33 9.92
CA ALA A 266 9.35 -2.22 10.85
C ALA A 266 10.78 -2.27 11.43
N VAL A 267 11.58 -1.22 11.25
CA VAL A 267 12.98 -1.16 11.73
C VAL A 267 13.28 0.19 12.39
N GLY A 268 13.97 0.17 13.54
CA GLY A 268 14.49 1.39 14.18
C GLY A 268 13.41 2.35 14.71
N ASN A 269 12.16 1.90 14.81
CA ASN A 269 11.06 2.71 15.34
C ASN A 269 11.15 2.80 16.87
N LYS A 270 10.78 3.96 17.41
CA LYS A 270 10.76 4.24 18.84
C LYS A 270 9.32 4.30 19.33
N PHE A 271 9.04 3.70 20.47
CA PHE A 271 7.70 3.61 21.04
C PHE A 271 7.72 4.05 22.50
N SER A 272 6.73 4.82 22.93
CA SER A 272 6.59 5.22 24.34
C SER A 272 5.14 5.56 24.67
N GLY A 273 4.58 4.98 25.74
CA GLY A 273 3.28 5.36 26.27
C GLY A 273 2.08 5.18 25.31
N ASN A 274 2.15 4.25 24.36
CA ASN A 274 0.99 3.90 23.53
C ASN A 274 0.09 2.93 24.33
N GLY A 275 -1.22 3.20 24.38
CA GLY A 275 -2.14 2.61 25.36
C GLY A 275 -2.25 1.09 25.35
N LEU A 276 -2.27 0.45 24.17
CA LEU A 276 -2.32 -1.01 24.02
C LEU A 276 -0.94 -1.63 23.74
N GLY A 277 0.10 -0.82 23.57
CA GLY A 277 1.48 -1.27 23.37
C GLY A 277 2.16 -0.71 22.12
N PRO A 278 3.43 -1.08 21.90
CA PRO A 278 4.22 -0.54 20.79
C PRO A 278 3.71 -0.98 19.42
N ILE A 279 3.53 -2.29 19.24
CA ILE A 279 3.09 -2.92 17.99
C ILE A 279 2.06 -3.99 18.33
N SER A 280 0.93 -3.99 17.62
CA SER A 280 -0.10 -5.04 17.73
C SER A 280 0.46 -6.40 17.36
N GLN A 281 0.16 -7.44 18.16
CA GLN A 281 0.58 -8.82 17.87
C GLN A 281 0.13 -9.29 16.49
N ARG A 282 -0.97 -8.73 15.96
CA ARG A 282 -1.48 -9.04 14.61
C ARG A 282 -0.52 -8.69 13.48
N CYS A 283 0.41 -7.78 13.72
CA CYS A 283 1.39 -7.40 12.72
C CYS A 283 2.40 -8.51 12.45
N SER A 284 2.74 -9.31 13.46
CA SER A 284 3.68 -10.44 13.37
C SER A 284 4.95 -10.14 12.56
N PHE A 285 5.48 -8.91 12.62
CA PHE A 285 6.66 -8.52 11.84
C PHE A 285 7.80 -9.46 12.21
N GLY A 286 8.41 -10.11 11.22
CA GLY A 286 9.47 -11.07 11.47
C GLY A 286 10.65 -10.40 12.16
N ASN A 287 11.02 -10.87 13.35
CA ASN A 287 12.26 -10.49 14.03
C ASN A 287 13.45 -10.70 13.09
N GLN A 288 14.15 -9.63 12.74
CA GLN A 288 15.63 -9.62 12.64
C GLN A 288 16.13 -8.23 13.01
N ALA A 289 16.26 -8.03 14.33
CA ALA A 289 17.16 -7.14 15.10
C ALA A 289 16.43 -6.45 16.26
N GLU A 290 16.59 -7.04 17.45
CA GLU A 290 16.51 -6.48 18.83
C GLU A 290 15.49 -5.37 19.11
N ILE A 291 14.35 -5.76 19.70
CA ILE A 291 13.61 -4.90 20.63
C ILE A 291 14.22 -5.14 22.02
N PRO A 292 14.79 -4.12 22.70
CA PRO A 292 15.22 -4.27 24.08
C PRO A 292 14.02 -4.66 24.95
N LYS A 293 14.16 -5.76 25.69
CA LYS A 293 13.20 -6.17 26.71
C LYS A 293 13.29 -5.18 27.86
N GLU A 294 12.31 -4.30 28.00
CA GLU A 294 12.01 -3.66 29.28
C GLU A 294 10.51 -3.39 29.35
N ASP A 295 9.93 -3.81 30.48
CA ASP A 295 8.61 -3.57 31.04
C ASP A 295 7.38 -4.23 30.38
N ILE A 296 7.24 -5.54 30.60
CA ILE A 296 5.91 -6.14 30.83
C ILE A 296 5.96 -6.69 32.26
N ALA A 297 5.24 -6.02 33.17
CA ALA A 297 4.97 -6.55 34.49
C ALA A 297 4.09 -7.80 34.34
N GLU A 298 4.62 -8.93 34.77
CA GLU A 298 3.91 -10.20 34.94
C GLU A 298 2.76 -10.00 35.93
N ASN A 299 1.57 -10.43 35.53
CA ASN A 299 0.56 -10.82 36.50
C ASN A 299 0.03 -12.18 36.05
N ASP A 300 0.60 -13.21 36.65
CA ASP A 300 0.25 -14.61 36.49
C ASP A 300 -1.14 -14.89 37.07
N SER A 301 -1.96 -15.58 36.28
CA SER A 301 -2.87 -16.60 36.83
C SER A 301 -3.13 -17.66 35.76
N GLU A 302 -2.34 -18.72 35.88
CA GLU A 302 -2.54 -20.13 35.51
C GLU A 302 -3.88 -20.53 34.87
N THR A 303 -3.78 -21.27 33.76
CA THR A 303 -4.12 -22.71 33.73
C THR A 303 -3.38 -23.40 32.58
N GLU A 304 -2.56 -24.39 32.94
CA GLU A 304 -1.83 -25.31 32.04
C GLU A 304 -2.74 -26.39 31.45
N GLU A 305 -2.48 -26.77 30.18
CA GLU A 305 -2.41 -28.13 29.62
C GLU A 305 -2.13 -27.95 28.10
N SER A 306 -1.20 -28.61 27.41
CA SER A 306 -0.36 -29.78 27.67
C SER A 306 0.87 -29.70 26.75
N LEU A 307 2.00 -30.23 27.23
CA LEU A 307 3.23 -30.44 26.48
C LEU A 307 3.04 -31.54 25.41
N GLU A 308 3.45 -31.29 24.17
CA GLU A 308 3.79 -32.35 23.21
C GLU A 308 5.23 -32.16 22.73
N THR A 309 6.02 -33.22 22.92
CA THR A 309 7.43 -33.36 22.59
C THR A 309 7.64 -33.89 21.17
N GLU A 310 8.79 -33.60 20.57
CA GLU A 310 9.29 -33.94 19.22
C GLU A 310 9.33 -35.45 18.82
N GLU A 311 8.58 -36.34 19.47
CA GLU A 311 8.49 -37.77 19.11
C GLU A 311 7.22 -38.13 18.31
N GLY A 312 6.29 -37.18 18.09
CA GLY A 312 5.03 -37.41 17.36
C GLY A 312 5.14 -37.41 15.82
N GLU A 313 6.09 -36.68 15.23
CA GLU A 313 6.16 -36.52 13.76
C GLU A 313 6.73 -37.74 13.02
N LEU A 314 7.45 -38.64 13.70
CA LEU A 314 8.06 -39.82 13.07
C LEU A 314 7.14 -41.07 13.06
N ALA A 315 6.03 -41.04 13.82
CA ALA A 315 5.06 -42.14 13.83
C ALA A 315 3.99 -41.98 12.73
N GLU A 316 3.64 -40.75 12.37
CA GLU A 316 2.60 -40.46 11.37
C GLU A 316 3.06 -40.75 9.94
N GLU A 317 4.34 -40.52 9.62
CA GLU A 317 4.89 -40.85 8.29
C GLU A 317 4.97 -42.38 8.04
N ALA A 318 5.15 -43.18 9.09
CA ALA A 318 5.24 -44.65 8.98
C ALA A 318 3.87 -45.34 8.81
N GLU A 319 2.79 -44.75 9.34
CA GLU A 319 1.42 -45.27 9.15
C GLU A 319 0.90 -44.99 7.73
N VAL A 320 1.19 -43.81 7.17
CA VAL A 320 0.80 -43.46 5.80
C VAL A 320 1.47 -44.37 4.76
N GLU A 321 2.72 -44.78 4.99
CA GLU A 321 3.45 -45.67 4.08
C GLU A 321 2.98 -47.14 4.15
N GLN A 322 2.46 -47.60 5.30
CA GLN A 322 1.83 -48.93 5.42
C GLN A 322 0.44 -49.00 4.78
N MET A 323 -0.35 -47.92 4.86
CA MET A 323 -1.68 -47.86 4.25
C MET A 323 -1.62 -47.85 2.71
N ALA A 324 -0.57 -47.28 2.12
CA ALA A 324 -0.32 -47.33 0.68
C ALA A 324 -0.03 -48.75 0.14
N LYS A 325 0.45 -49.68 0.98
CA LYS A 325 0.76 -51.06 0.59
C LYS A 325 -0.42 -52.04 0.69
N ALA A 326 -1.53 -51.66 1.32
CA ALA A 326 -2.65 -52.55 1.60
C ALA A 326 -3.81 -52.52 0.57
N GLY A 327 -3.78 -51.62 -0.42
CA GLY A 327 -4.66 -51.70 -1.59
C GLY A 327 -6.18 -51.67 -1.32
N SER A 328 -6.62 -51.08 -0.21
CA SER A 328 -8.05 -50.90 0.09
C SER A 328 -8.35 -49.43 0.45
N PHE A 329 -8.42 -48.58 -0.56
CA PHE A 329 -9.10 -47.29 -0.43
C PHE A 329 -10.59 -47.46 -0.79
N PRO A 330 -11.53 -46.90 -0.02
CA PRO A 330 -12.85 -46.57 -0.55
C PRO A 330 -12.65 -45.59 -1.72
N GLN A 331 -13.48 -45.69 -2.76
CA GLN A 331 -13.43 -44.79 -3.92
C GLN A 331 -13.41 -43.32 -3.43
N PRO A 332 -12.40 -42.50 -3.79
CA PRO A 332 -12.31 -41.13 -3.32
C PRO A 332 -13.55 -40.33 -3.78
N GLY A 333 -14.07 -39.52 -2.87
CA GLY A 333 -15.18 -38.62 -3.18
C GLY A 333 -14.79 -37.58 -4.23
N ILE A 334 -15.78 -37.10 -5.00
CA ILE A 334 -15.62 -36.15 -6.12
C ILE A 334 -14.76 -34.92 -5.75
N ALA A 335 -14.88 -34.43 -4.51
CA ALA A 335 -14.12 -33.30 -4.03
C ALA A 335 -12.61 -33.55 -3.87
N GLU A 336 -12.22 -34.77 -3.51
CA GLU A 336 -10.81 -35.11 -3.31
C GLU A 336 -10.10 -35.28 -4.66
N SER A 337 -10.77 -35.84 -5.67
CA SER A 337 -10.26 -35.86 -7.05
C SER A 337 -10.15 -34.46 -7.65
N LEU A 338 -11.07 -33.55 -7.34
CA LEU A 338 -11.08 -32.17 -7.82
C LEU A 338 -10.02 -31.30 -7.14
N LEU A 339 -9.81 -31.45 -5.82
CA LEU A 339 -8.75 -30.75 -5.08
C LEU A 339 -7.35 -31.16 -5.57
N VAL A 340 -7.16 -32.45 -5.85
CA VAL A 340 -5.89 -32.95 -6.41
C VAL A 340 -5.70 -32.45 -7.86
N ALA A 341 -6.76 -32.37 -8.66
CA ALA A 341 -6.69 -31.80 -10.00
C ALA A 341 -6.38 -30.28 -9.98
N ALA A 342 -6.99 -29.53 -9.06
CA ALA A 342 -6.76 -28.10 -8.87
C ALA A 342 -5.33 -27.79 -8.40
N ALA A 343 -4.83 -28.55 -7.42
CA ALA A 343 -3.46 -28.42 -6.93
C ALA A 343 -2.43 -28.71 -8.03
N ARG A 344 -2.66 -29.74 -8.85
CA ARG A 344 -1.80 -30.06 -10.01
C ARG A 344 -1.85 -28.98 -11.08
N PHE A 345 -3.02 -28.39 -11.32
CA PHE A 345 -3.18 -27.29 -12.28
C PHE A 345 -2.43 -26.03 -11.83
N GLU A 346 -2.45 -25.71 -10.54
CA GLU A 346 -1.73 -24.58 -9.95
C GLU A 346 -0.21 -24.82 -10.01
N GLU A 347 0.25 -26.01 -9.64
CA GLU A 347 1.67 -26.40 -9.70
C GLU A 347 2.23 -26.36 -11.13
N ASP A 348 1.47 -26.85 -12.12
CA ASP A 348 1.83 -26.80 -13.54
C ASP A 348 1.96 -25.37 -14.07
N LEU A 349 1.12 -24.44 -13.57
CA LEU A 349 1.14 -23.02 -13.97
C LEU A 349 2.27 -22.25 -13.29
N GLU A 350 2.58 -22.54 -12.03
CA GLU A 350 3.74 -21.98 -11.33
C GLU A 350 5.05 -22.45 -11.96
N ALA A 351 5.17 -23.74 -12.26
CA ALA A 351 6.31 -24.32 -12.98
C ALA A 351 6.45 -23.68 -14.38
N ALA A 352 5.33 -23.35 -15.03
CA ALA A 352 5.30 -22.67 -16.32
C ALA A 352 5.72 -21.19 -16.29
N ASN A 353 5.64 -20.52 -15.14
CA ASN A 353 5.88 -19.09 -15.03
C ASN A 353 7.33 -18.72 -14.70
N THR A 354 8.22 -19.71 -14.58
CA THR A 354 9.65 -19.49 -14.31
C THR A 354 10.39 -18.85 -15.50
N PRO A 355 11.41 -18.00 -15.28
CA PRO A 355 12.16 -17.34 -16.36
C PRO A 355 12.81 -18.30 -17.37
N LYS A 356 13.26 -19.47 -16.89
CA LYS A 356 13.88 -20.52 -17.73
C LYS A 356 12.85 -21.22 -18.61
N ALA A 357 11.72 -21.61 -18.04
CA ALA A 357 10.67 -22.29 -18.79
C ALA A 357 9.93 -21.36 -19.78
N LYS A 358 9.94 -20.05 -19.52
CA LYS A 358 9.52 -18.99 -20.45
C LYS A 358 10.45 -18.86 -21.66
N TYR A 359 11.76 -18.95 -21.46
CA TYR A 359 12.75 -18.85 -22.53
C TYR A 359 12.71 -20.07 -23.48
N GLU A 360 12.53 -21.27 -22.93
CA GLU A 360 12.47 -22.52 -23.70
C GLU A 360 11.16 -22.69 -24.51
N ARG A 361 10.04 -22.11 -24.05
CA ARG A 361 8.71 -22.19 -24.70
C ARG A 361 8.50 -21.22 -25.87
N VAL A 362 9.04 -20.01 -25.78
CA VAL A 362 9.00 -19.01 -26.88
C VAL A 362 9.78 -19.50 -28.11
N VAL A 363 10.86 -20.27 -27.91
CA VAL A 363 11.74 -20.76 -28.99
C VAL A 363 11.19 -22.03 -29.67
N SER A 364 10.33 -22.80 -29.01
CA SER A 364 9.86 -24.12 -29.48
C SER A 364 8.47 -24.15 -30.12
N GLY A 365 7.69 -23.07 -30.03
CA GLY A 365 6.34 -22.99 -30.63
C GLY A 365 5.26 -23.82 -29.91
N VAL A 366 5.56 -24.32 -28.70
CA VAL A 366 4.76 -25.28 -27.92
C VAL A 366 3.54 -24.62 -27.22
N ASP A 367 3.45 -23.29 -27.15
CA ASP A 367 2.45 -22.57 -26.35
C ASP A 367 0.99 -22.77 -26.76
N ARG A 368 0.69 -22.94 -28.05
CA ARG A 368 -0.69 -23.18 -28.50
C ARG A 368 -1.21 -24.58 -28.16
N ALA A 369 -0.32 -25.55 -27.95
CA ALA A 369 -0.71 -26.88 -27.52
C ALA A 369 -0.98 -26.87 -26.00
N PHE A 370 -0.10 -26.25 -25.22
CA PHE A 370 -0.25 -26.08 -23.78
C PHE A 370 -1.52 -25.29 -23.39
N ILE A 371 -1.80 -24.17 -24.06
CA ILE A 371 -3.03 -23.40 -23.81
C ILE A 371 -4.28 -24.24 -24.12
N ARG A 372 -4.28 -25.00 -25.21
CA ARG A 372 -5.41 -25.87 -25.58
C ARG A 372 -5.60 -27.05 -24.62
N GLU A 373 -4.50 -27.59 -24.12
CA GLU A 373 -4.49 -28.64 -23.09
C GLU A 373 -5.10 -28.11 -21.79
N LYS A 374 -4.66 -26.95 -21.30
CA LYS A 374 -5.20 -26.33 -20.08
C LYS A 374 -6.63 -25.83 -20.23
N GLU A 375 -7.05 -25.42 -21.43
CA GLU A 375 -8.47 -25.14 -21.74
C GLU A 375 -9.34 -26.40 -21.68
N ALA A 376 -8.83 -27.55 -22.12
CA ALA A 376 -9.56 -28.82 -22.06
C ALA A 376 -9.68 -29.34 -20.62
N GLU A 377 -8.63 -29.17 -19.80
CA GLU A 377 -8.68 -29.48 -18.36
C GLU A 377 -9.72 -28.61 -17.64
N LEU A 378 -9.76 -27.30 -17.94
CA LEU A 378 -10.72 -26.38 -17.34
C LEU A 378 -12.18 -26.70 -17.76
N GLU A 379 -12.38 -27.16 -19.00
CA GLU A 379 -13.71 -27.57 -19.47
C GLU A 379 -14.16 -28.91 -18.84
N ALA A 380 -13.24 -29.84 -18.60
CA ALA A 380 -13.53 -31.06 -17.85
C ALA A 380 -13.96 -30.75 -16.40
N LEU A 381 -13.28 -29.80 -15.76
CA LEU A 381 -13.65 -29.24 -14.44
C LEU A 381 -15.07 -28.63 -14.45
N ARG A 382 -15.46 -27.90 -15.51
CA ARG A 382 -16.83 -27.36 -15.64
C ARG A 382 -17.88 -28.46 -15.79
N LEU A 383 -17.58 -29.51 -16.55
CA LEU A 383 -18.48 -30.65 -16.72
C LEU A 383 -18.66 -31.44 -15.41
N GLU A 384 -17.58 -31.56 -14.63
CA GLU A 384 -17.61 -32.19 -13.31
C GLU A 384 -18.40 -31.35 -12.30
N LYS A 385 -18.25 -30.02 -12.31
CA LYS A 385 -19.12 -29.08 -11.57
C LYS A 385 -20.60 -29.26 -11.93
N ASN A 386 -20.92 -29.44 -13.21
CA ASN A 386 -22.31 -29.64 -13.62
C ASN A 386 -22.88 -30.97 -13.07
N SER A 387 -22.03 -31.97 -12.84
CA SER A 387 -22.42 -33.21 -12.17
C SER A 387 -22.68 -33.05 -10.68
N CYS A 388 -22.17 -31.99 -10.03
CA CYS A 388 -22.46 -31.67 -8.62
C CYS A 388 -23.92 -31.27 -8.37
N TYR A 389 -24.64 -30.78 -9.37
CA TYR A 389 -26.05 -30.34 -9.24
C TYR A 389 -27.07 -31.42 -9.61
N ALA A 390 -26.63 -32.59 -10.09
CA ALA A 390 -27.49 -33.69 -10.48
C ALA A 390 -27.50 -34.77 -9.38
N SER A 391 -28.60 -34.86 -8.62
CA SER A 391 -28.84 -36.05 -7.79
C SER A 391 -29.31 -37.18 -8.71
N ASP A 392 -28.42 -38.07 -9.12
CA ASP A 392 -28.77 -39.19 -9.99
C ASP A 392 -29.02 -40.45 -9.16
N ALA A 393 -30.30 -40.78 -8.94
CA ALA A 393 -30.74 -41.91 -8.11
C ALA A 393 -30.30 -43.28 -8.65
N LEU A 394 -29.84 -43.35 -9.91
CA LEU A 394 -29.30 -44.57 -10.53
C LEU A 394 -27.79 -44.73 -10.32
N ALA A 395 -27.06 -43.66 -9.97
CA ALA A 395 -25.60 -43.67 -9.85
C ALA A 395 -25.08 -43.73 -8.41
N GLN A 396 -25.96 -43.72 -7.39
CA GLN A 396 -25.56 -43.60 -5.97
C GLN A 396 -24.54 -42.47 -5.73
N ARG A 397 -24.74 -41.32 -6.36
CA ARG A 397 -23.88 -40.14 -6.19
C ARG A 397 -24.61 -39.08 -5.37
N ASP A 398 -24.04 -38.74 -4.23
CA ASP A 398 -24.51 -37.61 -3.41
C ASP A 398 -24.15 -36.29 -4.10
N ALA A 399 -25.04 -35.30 -3.98
CA ALA A 399 -24.81 -33.95 -4.48
C ALA A 399 -23.64 -33.29 -3.72
N CYS A 400 -22.84 -32.48 -4.40
CA CYS A 400 -21.72 -31.78 -3.76
C CYS A 400 -22.23 -30.78 -2.71
N THR A 401 -21.47 -30.60 -1.64
CA THR A 401 -21.71 -29.61 -0.60
C THR A 401 -21.48 -28.19 -1.12
N ALA A 402 -22.05 -27.20 -0.43
CA ALA A 402 -21.90 -25.80 -0.80
C ALA A 402 -20.43 -25.33 -0.79
N ASP A 403 -19.60 -25.90 0.08
CA ASP A 403 -18.16 -25.59 0.14
C ASP A 403 -17.39 -26.22 -1.04
N GLU A 404 -17.73 -27.43 -1.44
CA GLU A 404 -17.13 -28.08 -2.61
C GLU A 404 -17.46 -27.34 -3.90
N VAL A 405 -18.73 -26.93 -4.07
CA VAL A 405 -19.15 -26.10 -5.21
C VAL A 405 -18.43 -24.75 -5.20
N ARG A 406 -18.26 -24.12 -4.03
CA ARG A 406 -17.53 -22.85 -3.89
C ARG A 406 -16.05 -22.99 -4.28
N ILE A 407 -15.39 -24.07 -3.88
CA ILE A 407 -13.98 -24.32 -4.22
C ILE A 407 -13.81 -24.56 -5.73
N ILE A 408 -14.72 -25.28 -6.36
CA ILE A 408 -14.71 -25.50 -7.81
C ILE A 408 -14.92 -24.18 -8.55
N ASP A 409 -15.82 -23.31 -8.08
CA ASP A 409 -16.05 -21.98 -8.65
C ASP A 409 -14.83 -21.07 -8.55
N GLU A 410 -14.19 -21.03 -7.38
CA GLU A 410 -12.96 -20.27 -7.15
C GLU A 410 -11.81 -20.75 -8.06
N THR A 411 -11.73 -22.06 -8.31
CA THR A 411 -10.71 -22.67 -9.17
C THR A 411 -10.98 -22.39 -10.66
N LEU A 412 -12.24 -22.45 -11.09
CA LEU A 412 -12.65 -22.11 -12.46
C LEU A 412 -12.36 -20.64 -12.77
N ASP A 413 -12.72 -19.73 -11.86
CA ASP A 413 -12.48 -18.29 -12.00
C ASP A 413 -10.98 -17.96 -12.06
N TYR A 414 -10.18 -18.62 -11.21
CA TYR A 414 -8.72 -18.46 -11.22
C TYR A 414 -8.09 -19.00 -12.51
N GLY A 415 -8.48 -20.19 -12.97
CA GLY A 415 -8.00 -20.78 -14.22
C GLY A 415 -8.38 -19.95 -15.46
N GLU A 416 -9.60 -19.42 -15.53
CA GLU A 416 -10.03 -18.51 -16.59
C GLU A 416 -9.21 -17.22 -16.61
N MET A 417 -8.95 -16.63 -15.44
CA MET A 417 -8.15 -15.42 -15.32
C MET A 417 -6.72 -15.65 -15.83
N LEU A 418 -6.08 -16.75 -15.45
CA LEU A 418 -4.71 -17.07 -15.88
C LEU A 418 -4.61 -17.39 -17.38
N LEU A 419 -5.60 -18.09 -17.94
CA LEU A 419 -5.68 -18.31 -19.39
C LEU A 419 -5.90 -17.00 -20.14
N ARG A 420 -6.70 -16.08 -19.58
CA ARG A 420 -6.91 -14.73 -20.15
C ARG A 420 -5.64 -13.88 -20.11
N GLU A 421 -4.94 -13.84 -18.98
CA GLU A 421 -3.65 -13.13 -18.89
C GLU A 421 -2.58 -13.73 -19.81
N SER A 422 -2.62 -15.05 -20.03
CA SER A 422 -1.76 -15.72 -21.00
C SER A 422 -2.12 -15.23 -22.41
N ARG A 423 -3.39 -15.32 -22.83
CA ARG A 423 -3.89 -14.84 -24.13
C ARG A 423 -3.58 -13.36 -24.39
N ASP A 424 -3.83 -12.48 -23.42
CA ASP A 424 -3.65 -11.03 -23.56
C ASP A 424 -2.17 -10.65 -23.68
N ARG A 425 -1.25 -11.38 -23.03
CA ARG A 425 0.18 -11.17 -23.17
C ARG A 425 0.76 -11.74 -24.47
N PHE A 426 0.12 -12.75 -25.06
CA PHE A 426 0.49 -13.25 -26.39
C PHE A 426 -0.09 -12.39 -27.53
N GLY A 427 -1.21 -11.71 -27.31
CA GLY A 427 -1.73 -10.71 -28.26
C GLY A 427 -0.86 -9.46 -28.43
N LEU A 428 0.11 -9.24 -27.53
CA LEU A 428 0.99 -8.06 -27.49
C LEU A 428 2.35 -8.23 -28.16
N PHE A 429 2.69 -9.42 -28.65
CA PHE A 429 3.87 -9.58 -29.51
C PHE A 429 3.42 -9.68 -30.96
N SER A 430 3.18 -8.53 -31.59
CA SER A 430 3.14 -8.50 -33.05
C SER A 430 4.53 -8.88 -33.58
N TRP A 431 4.58 -9.45 -34.78
CA TRP A 431 5.83 -9.76 -35.46
C TRP A 431 6.76 -8.53 -35.55
N GLU A 432 6.22 -7.31 -35.55
CA GLU A 432 6.99 -6.06 -35.47
C GLU A 432 7.76 -5.89 -34.15
N THR A 433 7.19 -6.21 -32.99
CA THR A 433 7.85 -6.03 -31.68
C THR A 433 9.04 -6.98 -31.52
N LEU A 434 8.94 -8.20 -32.04
CA LEU A 434 10.07 -9.12 -32.08
C LEU A 434 11.14 -8.65 -33.07
N ARG A 435 10.77 -8.04 -34.19
CA ARG A 435 11.71 -7.51 -35.20
C ARG A 435 12.56 -6.35 -34.66
N GLU A 436 11.99 -5.47 -33.85
CA GLU A 436 12.74 -4.37 -33.21
C GLU A 436 13.76 -4.86 -32.18
N ILE A 437 13.47 -5.94 -31.46
CA ILE A 437 14.40 -6.56 -30.51
C ILE A 437 15.58 -7.23 -31.24
N PHE A 438 15.34 -7.74 -32.46
CA PHE A 438 16.39 -8.39 -33.26
C PHE A 438 17.15 -7.45 -34.19
N SER A 439 16.68 -6.23 -34.47
CA SER A 439 17.41 -5.24 -35.27
C SER A 439 18.36 -4.36 -34.44
N SER A 440 18.32 -4.47 -33.11
CA SER A 440 19.20 -3.74 -32.19
C SER A 440 20.41 -4.57 -31.70
N ARG A 441 20.85 -5.57 -32.47
CA ARG A 441 22.11 -6.31 -32.23
C ARG A 441 23.04 -6.21 -33.42
#